data_AF-A0A8J5X3J4-F1
#
_entry.id   AF-A0A8J5X3J4-F1
#
_cell.length_a   1.000
_cell.length_b   1.000
_cell.length_c   1.000
_cell.angle_alpha   90.00
_cell.angle_beta   90.00
_cell.angle_gamma   90.00
#
_symmetry.space_group_name_H-M   'P 1'
#
loop_
_entity.id
_entity.type
_entity.pdbx_description
1 polymer ?
#
loop_
_entity_poly.entity_id
_entity_poly.type
_entity_poly.pdbx_seq_one_letter_code
_entity_poly.pdbx_strand_id
1 'polypeptide(L)'
;MLCERRGFPQRLQHINSVRKSPVGAQIKLVIELLYKTRQAFTAEQINETTYVDIHGNKAVFDSLRNNPKVNYDGDVSLTSPSMI
;
A
#
# COMPACT_ATOMS: atom_id res chain seq x y z
N MET A 1 -14.23 33.90 22.19
CA MET A 1 -15.24 33.01 21.58
C MET A 1 -14.53 31.99 20.73
N LEU A 2 -14.69 30.71 21.08
CA LEU A 2 -14.09 29.57 20.41
C LEU A 2 -14.87 29.28 19.11
N CYS A 3 -14.31 29.61 17.95
CA CYS A 3 -14.80 29.08 16.68
C CYS A 3 -13.89 27.94 16.24
N GLU A 4 -14.43 26.73 16.43
CA GLU A 4 -14.28 25.55 15.59
C GLU A 4 -12.87 24.97 15.45
N ARG A 5 -12.56 24.03 16.36
CA ARG A 5 -11.70 22.88 16.03
C ARG A 5 -12.31 22.17 14.81
N ARG A 6 -11.94 22.59 13.60
CA ARG A 6 -11.97 21.68 12.45
C ARG A 6 -10.94 20.60 12.74
N GLY A 7 -11.40 19.50 13.33
CA GLY A 7 -10.68 18.24 13.33
C GLY A 7 -10.47 17.85 11.88
N PHE A 8 -9.34 18.26 11.30
CA PHE A 8 -8.94 17.81 9.98
C PHE A 8 -8.85 16.28 10.05
N PRO A 9 -9.60 15.56 9.22
CA PRO A 9 -9.76 14.12 9.33
C PRO A 9 -8.38 13.47 9.25
N GLN A 10 -7.84 12.99 10.38
CA GLN A 10 -6.49 12.42 10.41
C GLN A 10 -6.34 11.27 9.40
N ARG A 11 -7.44 10.57 9.14
CA ARG A 11 -7.58 9.57 8.08
C ARG A 11 -7.34 10.13 6.68
N LEU A 12 -7.96 11.26 6.33
CA LEU A 12 -7.89 11.86 4.99
C LEU A 12 -6.53 12.54 4.73
N GLN A 13 -5.88 13.09 5.76
CA GLN A 13 -4.49 13.55 5.66
C GLN A 13 -3.52 12.39 5.42
N HIS A 14 -3.73 11.25 6.09
CA HIS A 14 -2.94 10.05 5.86
C HIS A 14 -3.12 9.54 4.41
N ILE A 15 -4.36 9.46 3.92
CA ILE A 15 -4.69 9.04 2.55
C ILE A 15 -4.05 9.98 1.51
N ASN A 16 -4.16 11.30 1.70
CA ASN A 16 -3.55 12.28 0.80
C ASN A 16 -2.01 12.26 0.86
N SER A 17 -1.43 11.94 2.01
CA SER A 17 0.02 11.79 2.16
C SER A 17 0.54 10.55 1.43
N VAL A 18 -0.18 9.41 1.52
CA VAL A 18 0.17 8.19 0.78
C VAL A 18 0.02 8.39 -0.73
N ARG A 19 -1.02 9.08 -1.19
CA ARG A 19 -1.22 9.40 -2.62
C ARG A 19 -0.19 10.36 -3.20
N LYS A 20 0.31 11.32 -2.40
CA LYS A 20 1.39 12.22 -2.80
C LYS A 20 2.79 11.61 -2.64
N SER A 21 2.89 10.44 -2.02
CA SER A 21 4.18 9.81 -1.77
C SER A 21 4.77 9.21 -3.04
N PRO A 22 6.11 9.21 -3.18
CA PRO A 22 6.79 8.61 -4.32
C PRO A 22 6.53 7.10 -4.37
N VAL A 23 6.66 6.51 -5.56
CA VAL A 23 6.45 5.07 -5.84
C VAL A 23 7.18 4.19 -4.82
N GLY A 24 8.43 4.51 -4.46
CA GLY A 24 9.20 3.79 -3.44
C GLY A 24 8.55 3.75 -2.05
N ALA A 25 7.91 4.85 -1.63
CA ALA A 25 7.21 4.91 -0.35
C ALA A 25 5.89 4.14 -0.38
N GLN A 26 5.17 4.16 -1.51
CA GLN A 26 3.98 3.33 -1.71
C GLN A 26 4.31 1.85 -1.60
N ILE A 27 5.37 1.38 -2.27
CA ILE A 27 5.85 0.00 -2.18
C ILE A 27 6.21 -0.37 -0.74
N LYS A 28 6.90 0.52 -0.02
CA LYS A 28 7.27 0.28 1.38
C LYS A 28 6.04 0.10 2.27
N LEU A 29 4.97 0.86 2.05
CA LEU A 29 3.71 0.70 2.79
C LEU A 29 3.05 -0.64 2.52
N VAL A 30 3.01 -1.08 1.25
CA VAL A 30 2.48 -2.39 0.86
C VAL A 30 3.28 -3.51 1.54
N ILE A 31 4.62 -3.43 1.49
CA ILE A 31 5.49 -4.42 2.13
C ILE A 31 5.28 -4.41 3.65
N GLU A 32 5.20 -3.25 4.29
CA GLU A 32 4.98 -3.14 5.73
C GLU A 32 3.62 -3.73 6.13
N LEU A 33 2.57 -3.52 5.32
CA LEU A 33 1.26 -4.11 5.53
C LEU A 33 1.36 -5.65 5.48
N LEU A 34 1.96 -6.21 4.42
CA LEU A 34 2.17 -7.66 4.26
C LEU A 34 2.97 -8.25 5.43
N TYR A 35 3.99 -7.54 5.90
CA TYR A 35 4.83 -7.99 7.03
C TYR A 35 4.09 -7.97 8.37
N LYS A 36 3.26 -6.93 8.62
CA LYS A 36 2.50 -6.79 9.86
C LYS A 36 1.37 -7.80 9.96
N THR A 37 0.64 -7.98 8.86
CA THR A 37 -0.53 -8.84 8.78
C THR A 37 -0.16 -10.31 8.63
N ARG A 38 1.06 -10.58 8.12
CA ARG A 38 1.53 -11.90 7.69
C ARG A 38 0.44 -12.67 6.97
N GLN A 39 -0.18 -12.02 6.00
CA GLN A 39 -1.18 -12.61 5.12
C GLN A 39 -0.90 -12.22 3.66
N ALA A 40 -1.45 -13.01 2.75
CA ALA A 40 -1.49 -12.68 1.34
C ALA A 40 -2.57 -11.63 1.10
N PHE A 41 -2.22 -10.52 0.44
CA PHE A 41 -3.21 -9.53 0.04
C PHE A 41 -3.28 -9.44 -1.48
N THR A 42 -4.51 -9.26 -1.98
CA THR A 42 -4.72 -8.97 -3.38
C THR A 42 -4.45 -7.50 -3.66
N ALA A 43 -4.15 -7.18 -4.92
CA ALA A 43 -3.97 -5.81 -5.36
C ALA A 43 -5.17 -4.91 -5.03
N GLU A 44 -6.40 -5.45 -5.10
CA GLU A 44 -7.62 -4.77 -4.66
C GLU A 44 -7.63 -4.47 -3.16
N GLN A 45 -7.36 -5.47 -2.30
CA GLN A 45 -7.33 -5.24 -0.85
C GLN A 45 -6.24 -4.26 -0.44
N ILE A 46 -5.10 -4.28 -1.15
CA ILE A 46 -4.04 -3.30 -0.95
C ILE A 46 -4.51 -1.91 -1.35
N ASN A 47 -5.24 -1.77 -2.46
CA ASN A 47 -5.82 -0.51 -2.85
C ASN A 47 -6.86 -0.02 -1.82
N GLU A 48 -7.68 -0.91 -1.27
CA GLU A 48 -8.64 -0.54 -0.22
C GLU A 48 -7.96 -0.12 1.09
N THR A 49 -6.89 -0.82 1.48
CA THR A 49 -6.22 -0.60 2.77
C THR A 49 -5.20 0.54 2.72
N THR A 50 -4.45 0.63 1.62
CA THR A 50 -3.32 1.56 1.45
C THR A 50 -3.60 2.67 0.44
N TYR A 51 -4.67 2.58 -0.35
CA TYR A 51 -5.00 3.52 -1.43
C TYR A 51 -3.91 3.61 -2.52
N VAL A 52 -3.08 2.57 -2.62
CA VAL A 52 -2.06 2.41 -3.66
C VAL A 52 -2.65 1.57 -4.78
N ASP A 53 -2.80 2.19 -5.95
CA ASP A 53 -3.35 1.52 -7.13
C ASP A 53 -2.26 0.71 -7.85
N ILE A 54 -2.20 -0.58 -7.55
CA ILE A 54 -1.19 -1.50 -8.11
C ILE A 54 -1.43 -1.76 -9.59
N HIS A 55 -2.69 -1.88 -10.02
CA HIS A 55 -3.05 -2.18 -11.41
C HIS A 55 -2.90 -0.97 -12.32
N GLY A 56 -3.28 0.21 -11.85
CA GLY A 56 -3.19 1.47 -12.59
C GLY A 56 -1.80 2.07 -12.61
N ASN A 57 -0.92 1.73 -11.66
CA ASN A 57 0.44 2.25 -11.60
C ASN A 57 1.49 1.20 -11.96
N LYS A 58 1.82 1.14 -13.26
CA LYS A 58 2.83 0.22 -13.81
C LYS A 58 4.18 0.31 -13.11
N ALA A 59 4.59 1.48 -12.62
CA ALA A 59 5.87 1.65 -11.92
C ALA A 59 5.86 0.98 -10.52
N VAL A 60 4.73 1.08 -9.80
CA VAL A 60 4.54 0.38 -8.52
C VAL A 60 4.51 -1.13 -8.75
N PHE A 61 3.75 -1.58 -9.76
CA PHE A 61 3.67 -2.99 -10.12
C PHE A 61 5.03 -3.59 -10.49
N ASP A 62 5.76 -2.94 -11.40
CA ASP A 62 7.07 -3.40 -11.86
C ASP A 62 8.08 -3.48 -10.71
N SER A 63 8.05 -2.48 -9.81
CA SER A 63 8.91 -2.45 -8.64
C SER A 63 8.54 -3.50 -7.59
N LEU A 64 7.26 -3.82 -7.41
CA LEU A 64 6.82 -4.90 -6.51
C LEU A 64 7.23 -6.26 -7.06
N ARG A 65 7.05 -6.48 -8.36
CA ARG A 65 7.46 -7.72 -9.05
C ARG A 65 8.97 -7.93 -9.02
N ASN A 66 9.75 -6.85 -9.11
CA ASN A 66 11.21 -6.90 -8.97
C ASN A 66 11.67 -6.96 -7.50
N ASN A 67 10.77 -6.90 -6.52
CA ASN A 67 11.16 -6.85 -5.11
C ASN A 67 11.33 -8.26 -4.52
N PRO A 68 12.51 -8.63 -4.00
CA PRO A 68 12.70 -9.94 -3.37
C PRO A 68 11.92 -10.10 -2.06
N LYS A 69 11.32 -9.02 -1.52
CA LYS A 69 10.50 -9.06 -0.29
C LYS A 69 9.03 -9.33 -0.55
N VAL A 70 8.60 -9.41 -1.80
CA VAL A 70 7.21 -9.69 -2.17
C VAL A 70 7.21 -10.72 -3.27
N ASN A 71 6.50 -11.82 -3.07
CA ASN A 71 6.29 -12.79 -4.11
C ASN A 71 4.99 -12.43 -4.85
N TYR A 72 5.09 -12.25 -6.16
CA TYR A 72 3.93 -12.09 -7.01
C TYR A 72 3.66 -13.43 -7.70
N ASP A 73 2.52 -14.04 -7.35
CA ASP A 73 2.15 -15.39 -7.81
C ASP A 73 1.62 -15.41 -9.26
N GLY A 74 1.55 -14.24 -9.92
CA GLY A 74 1.16 -14.13 -11.33
C GLY A 74 -0.31 -13.86 -11.57
N ASP A 75 -1.19 -14.24 -10.63
CA ASP A 75 -2.64 -14.06 -10.81
C ASP A 75 -3.14 -12.77 -10.15
N VAL A 76 -3.05 -12.60 -8.83
CA VAL A 76 -3.55 -11.36 -8.18
C VAL A 76 -3.05 -11.10 -6.75
N SER A 77 -2.21 -11.99 -6.22
CA SER A 77 -1.86 -12.02 -4.80
C SER A 77 -0.39 -11.68 -4.57
N LEU A 78 -0.14 -10.74 -3.65
CA LEU A 78 1.19 -10.41 -3.13
C LEU A 78 1.37 -11.09 -1.78
N THR A 79 2.44 -11.87 -1.65
CA THR A 79 2.76 -12.61 -0.42
C THR A 79 4.15 -12.23 0.09
N SER A 80 4.37 -12.36 1.40
CA SER A 80 5.72 -12.21 1.95
C SER A 80 6.50 -13.52 1.74
N PRO A 81 7.78 -13.48 1.33
CA PRO A 81 8.61 -14.67 1.11
C PRO A 81 8.89 -15.45 2.40
N SER A 82 8.63 -14.87 3.58
CA SER A 82 8.70 -15.57 4.87
C SER A 82 7.48 -16.47 5.16
N MET A 83 6.51 -16.54 4.24
CA MET A 83 5.34 -17.44 4.33
C MET A 83 5.34 -18.57 3.28
N ILE A 84 6.38 -18.64 2.45
CA ILE A 84 6.59 -19.71 1.47
C ILE A 84 7.66 -20.65 2.01
#